data_AF-A0A0C3A6W3-F1
#
_entry.id   AF-A0A0C3A6W3-F1
#
_cell.length_a   1.000
_cell.length_b   1.000
_cell.length_c   1.000
_cell.angle_alpha   90.00
_cell.angle_beta   90.00
_cell.angle_gamma   90.00
#
_symmetry.space_group_name_H-M   'P 1'
#
loop_
_entity.id
_entity.type
_entity.pdbx_description
1 polymer ?
#
loop_
_entity_poly.entity_id
_entity_poly.type
_entity_poly.pdbx_seq_one_letter_code
_entity_poly.pdbx_strand_id
1 'polypeptide(L)'
;MFPTVARFSKASRRALTPKRGNKDFYKGTRQAALPGGHRTGAPGRFIIRGSGKYRLLDEKVRVFVAPHIDDIKSCELKPYVHAETHVTASQRKELYSLMPLTPGT
;
A
#
# COMPACT_ATOMS: atom_id res chain seq x y z
N MET A 1 17.38 -28.29 28.36
CA MET A 1 15.92 -28.13 28.51
C MET A 1 15.67 -26.71 29.00
N PHE A 2 15.07 -25.82 28.21
CA PHE A 2 14.77 -24.44 28.65
C PHE A 2 13.35 -24.40 29.25
N PRO A 3 13.20 -24.30 30.58
CA PRO A 3 11.91 -24.38 31.27
C PRO A 3 10.97 -23.18 31.04
N THR A 4 11.34 -22.22 30.19
CA THR A 4 10.62 -20.95 29.98
C THR A 4 10.20 -20.71 28.53
N VAL A 5 10.25 -21.70 27.65
CA VAL A 5 9.70 -21.55 26.30
C VAL A 5 8.23 -21.97 26.32
N ALA A 6 7.33 -21.00 26.46
CA ALA A 6 5.88 -21.16 26.35
C ALA A 6 5.44 -21.58 24.93
N ARG A 7 5.92 -22.72 24.42
CA ARG A 7 5.50 -23.27 23.13
C ARG A 7 4.19 -24.04 23.22
N PHE A 8 3.83 -24.53 24.42
CA PHE A 8 2.69 -25.43 24.61
C PHE A 8 1.79 -25.10 25.81
N SER A 9 2.03 -24.01 26.54
CA SER A 9 1.30 -23.78 27.80
C SER A 9 0.12 -22.81 27.70
N LYS A 10 0.13 -21.84 26.76
CA LYS A 10 -0.88 -20.77 26.67
C LYS A 10 -1.00 -20.20 25.25
N ALA A 11 -2.09 -19.46 24.99
CA ALA A 11 -2.27 -18.70 23.77
C ALA A 11 -1.17 -17.64 23.60
N SER A 12 -0.75 -17.39 22.35
CA SER A 12 0.30 -16.43 22.01
C SER A 12 -0.13 -14.99 22.32
N ARG A 13 0.80 -14.17 22.86
CA ARG A 13 0.63 -12.72 23.05
C ARG A 13 0.82 -11.89 21.75
N ARG A 14 1.07 -12.55 20.61
CA ARG A 14 1.20 -11.85 19.31
C ARG A 14 -0.14 -11.26 18.90
N ALA A 15 -0.10 -10.13 18.18
CA ALA A 15 -1.32 -9.52 17.64
C ALA A 15 -2.15 -10.53 16.84
N LEU A 16 -3.46 -10.55 17.10
CA LEU A 16 -4.38 -11.44 16.40
C LEU A 16 -4.43 -11.08 14.91
N THR A 17 -4.38 -12.12 14.07
CA THR A 17 -4.66 -12.04 12.64
C THR A 17 -6.07 -12.59 12.39
N PRO A 18 -6.74 -12.27 11.28
CA PRO A 18 -8.07 -12.82 10.98
C PRO A 18 -8.09 -14.36 10.94
N LYS A 19 -6.93 -15.01 10.77
CA LYS A 19 -6.80 -16.48 10.79
C LYS A 19 -6.67 -17.09 12.19
N ARG A 20 -6.58 -16.25 13.24
CA ARG A 20 -6.39 -16.68 14.64
C ARG A 20 -7.60 -16.39 15.53
N GLY A 21 -8.65 -15.75 14.99
CA GLY A 21 -9.91 -15.51 15.69
C GLY A 21 -10.99 -16.51 15.29
N ASN A 22 -12.13 -16.44 15.98
CA ASN A 22 -13.32 -17.27 15.67
C ASN A 22 -14.26 -16.54 14.70
N LYS A 23 -15.45 -17.11 14.43
CA LYS A 23 -16.46 -16.66 13.45
C LYS A 23 -16.74 -15.16 13.45
N ASP A 24 -16.84 -14.54 14.63
CA ASP A 24 -17.20 -13.11 14.76
C ASP A 24 -15.99 -12.16 14.76
N PHE A 25 -14.77 -12.70 14.70
CA PHE A 25 -13.56 -11.89 14.67
C PHE A 25 -13.23 -11.43 13.25
N TYR A 26 -13.65 -10.21 12.91
CA TYR A 26 -13.25 -9.56 11.67
C TYR A 26 -12.11 -8.57 11.90
N LYS A 27 -11.04 -8.68 11.10
CA LYS A 27 -9.92 -7.72 11.08
C LYS A 27 -9.52 -7.43 9.63
N GLY A 28 -9.59 -6.15 9.25
CA GLY A 28 -9.20 -5.69 7.91
C GLY A 28 -7.68 -5.72 7.67
N THR A 29 -7.30 -5.81 6.40
CA THR A 29 -5.90 -5.96 5.93
C THR A 29 -5.29 -4.65 5.41
N ARG A 30 -5.83 -3.49 5.82
CA ARG A 30 -5.40 -2.16 5.36
C ARG A 30 -5.47 -1.95 3.83
N GLN A 31 -6.39 -2.63 3.14
CA GLN A 31 -6.64 -2.39 1.71
C GLN A 31 -6.99 -0.92 1.38
N ALA A 32 -7.56 -0.21 2.37
CA ALA A 32 -7.90 1.20 2.33
C ALA A 32 -6.72 2.15 2.62
N ALA A 33 -5.48 1.66 2.66
CA ALA A 33 -4.27 2.48 2.82
C ALA A 33 -3.43 2.44 1.54
N LEU A 34 -2.75 3.54 1.25
CA LEU A 34 -1.74 3.58 0.19
C LEU A 34 -0.40 3.01 0.69
N PRO A 35 0.43 2.44 -0.20
CA PRO A 35 1.80 2.11 0.14
C PRO A 35 2.52 3.34 0.70
N GLY A 36 3.07 3.24 1.92
CA GLY A 36 3.83 4.32 2.54
C GLY A 36 3.04 5.53 3.05
N GLY A 37 1.70 5.52 3.08
CA GLY A 37 0.95 6.75 3.31
C GLY A 37 -0.42 6.63 3.97
N HIS A 38 -1.24 7.65 3.68
CA HIS A 38 -2.51 7.92 4.32
C HIS A 38 -3.61 6.90 3.99
N ARG A 39 -4.62 6.88 4.85
CA ARG A 39 -5.80 6.03 4.69
C ARG A 39 -6.80 6.71 3.77
N THR A 40 -7.07 6.10 2.61
CA THR A 40 -8.03 6.60 1.60
C THR A 40 -9.47 6.19 1.89
N GLY A 41 -9.70 5.33 2.87
CA GLY A 41 -11.04 4.86 3.24
C GLY A 41 -11.53 3.68 2.39
N ALA A 42 -12.70 3.16 2.74
CA ALA A 42 -13.28 2.01 2.04
C ALA A 42 -13.89 2.43 0.68
N PRO A 43 -13.80 1.59 -0.37
CA PRO A 43 -14.28 1.90 -1.72
C PRO A 43 -15.81 1.86 -1.86
N GLY A 44 -16.54 1.65 -0.77
CA GLY A 44 -17.97 1.44 -0.80
C GLY A 44 -18.59 1.46 0.58
N ARG A 45 -19.88 1.13 0.66
CA ARG A 45 -20.65 1.13 1.90
C ARG A 45 -21.46 -0.14 2.08
N PHE A 46 -21.61 -0.55 3.33
CA PHE A 46 -22.53 -1.61 3.72
C PHE A 46 -23.98 -1.11 3.60
N ILE A 47 -24.86 -1.96 3.08
CA ILE A 47 -26.28 -1.68 2.91
C ILE A 47 -27.09 -2.55 3.87
N ILE A 48 -27.90 -1.89 4.70
CA ILE A 48 -28.71 -2.55 5.72
C ILE A 48 -29.92 -3.29 5.08
N ARG A 49 -30.59 -2.65 4.11
CA ARG A 49 -31.83 -3.14 3.49
C ARG A 49 -31.63 -3.48 2.01
N GLY A 50 -32.12 -4.64 1.57
CA GLY A 50 -31.99 -5.13 0.20
C GLY A 50 -31.21 -6.46 0.09
N SER A 51 -31.16 -7.00 -1.14
CA SER A 51 -30.48 -8.26 -1.48
C SER A 51 -28.95 -8.12 -1.52
N GLY A 52 -28.43 -7.00 -2.02
CA GLY A 52 -27.00 -6.67 -1.97
C GLY A 52 -26.61 -6.02 -0.64
N LYS A 53 -25.71 -6.65 0.12
CA LYS A 53 -25.24 -6.15 1.43
C LYS A 53 -24.07 -5.16 1.35
N TYR A 54 -23.40 -5.04 0.21
CA TYR A 54 -22.34 -4.07 0.00
C TYR A 54 -22.47 -3.44 -1.39
N ARG A 55 -22.25 -2.12 -1.47
CA ARG A 55 -22.27 -1.37 -2.74
C ARG A 55 -20.94 -0.64 -2.91
N LEU A 56 -20.29 -0.87 -4.04
CA LEU A 56 -19.13 -0.09 -4.48
C LEU A 56 -19.58 1.31 -4.91
N LEU A 57 -18.75 2.30 -4.59
CA LEU A 57 -18.94 3.68 -4.99
C LEU A 57 -17.78 4.03 -5.91
N ASP A 58 -18.02 4.14 -7.21
CA ASP A 58 -16.98 4.32 -8.21
C ASP A 58 -16.10 5.55 -7.92
N GLU A 59 -16.69 6.61 -7.38
CA GLU A 59 -16.00 7.82 -6.91
C GLU A 59 -14.93 7.58 -5.83
N LYS A 60 -15.04 6.48 -5.07
CA LYS A 60 -14.11 6.11 -3.99
C LYS A 60 -13.18 4.98 -4.38
N VAL A 61 -13.37 4.37 -5.55
CA VAL A 61 -12.48 3.34 -6.06
C VAL A 61 -11.21 4.01 -6.56
N ARG A 62 -10.05 3.42 -6.22
CA ARG A 62 -8.78 3.93 -6.71
C ARG A 62 -8.62 3.62 -8.19
N VAL A 63 -8.19 4.63 -8.95
CA VAL A 63 -7.85 4.50 -10.37
C VAL A 63 -6.36 4.78 -10.52
N PHE A 64 -5.67 3.88 -11.23
CA PHE A 64 -4.29 4.09 -11.63
C PHE A 64 -4.30 4.56 -13.08
N VAL A 65 -3.98 5.83 -13.29
CA VAL A 65 -3.91 6.42 -14.63
C VAL A 65 -2.54 6.10 -15.21
N ALA A 66 -2.55 5.38 -16.33
CA ALA A 66 -1.35 5.06 -17.10
C ALA A 66 -1.40 5.81 -18.45
N PRO A 67 -0.24 6.22 -19.00
CA PRO A 67 -0.17 6.76 -20.35
C PRO A 67 -0.52 5.70 -21.41
N HIS A 68 -0.73 6.13 -22.67
CA HIS A 68 -1.05 5.21 -23.74
C HIS A 68 0.09 4.21 -23.98
N ILE A 69 -0.26 2.98 -24.36
CA ILE A 69 0.74 1.91 -24.49
C ILE A 69 1.80 2.23 -25.55
N ASP A 70 1.41 2.95 -26.60
CA ASP A 70 2.32 3.32 -27.69
C ASP A 70 3.35 4.35 -27.21
N ASP A 71 2.93 5.33 -26.38
CA ASP A 71 3.84 6.31 -25.77
C ASP A 71 4.87 5.63 -24.87
N ILE A 72 4.43 4.60 -24.12
CA ILE A 72 5.32 3.80 -23.26
C ILE A 72 6.34 3.05 -24.12
N LYS A 73 5.92 2.48 -25.26
CA LYS A 73 6.79 1.71 -26.15
C LYS A 73 7.78 2.59 -26.92
N SER A 74 7.38 3.79 -27.32
CA SER A 74 8.25 4.76 -27.99
C SER A 74 9.18 5.50 -27.03
N CYS A 75 8.94 5.41 -25.72
CA CYS A 75 9.77 6.06 -24.72
C CYS A 75 11.20 5.51 -24.71
N GLU A 76 12.17 6.39 -24.88
CA GLU A 76 13.59 6.05 -24.83
C GLU A 76 14.07 5.74 -23.40
N LEU A 77 13.42 6.33 -22.40
CA LEU A 77 13.79 6.18 -21.00
C LEU A 77 13.66 4.72 -20.54
N LYS A 78 14.66 4.28 -19.77
CA LYS A 78 14.72 2.93 -19.18
C LYS A 78 14.66 3.02 -17.66
N PRO A 79 14.23 1.95 -16.97
CA PRO A 79 14.17 1.92 -15.51
C PRO A 79 15.55 1.99 -14.85
N TYR A 80 16.62 1.72 -15.60
CA TYR A 80 18.00 1.76 -15.13
C TYR A 80 18.82 2.71 -15.98
N VAL A 81 19.88 3.22 -15.37
CA VAL A 81 20.83 4.15 -15.99
C VAL A 81 22.18 3.45 -16.14
N HIS A 82 23.00 3.89 -17.11
CA HIS A 82 24.35 3.38 -17.30
C HIS A 82 25.23 3.60 -16.05
N ALA A 83 26.13 2.66 -15.76
CA ALA A 83 26.92 2.69 -14.52
C ALA A 83 27.85 3.91 -14.43
N GLU A 84 28.35 4.39 -15.57
CA GLU A 84 29.35 5.46 -15.64
C GLU A 84 28.73 6.88 -15.68
N THR A 85 27.40 7.00 -15.77
CA THR A 85 26.77 8.31 -15.77
C THR A 85 26.65 8.85 -14.35
N HIS A 86 27.21 10.03 -14.11
CA HIS A 86 27.21 10.68 -12.79
C HIS A 86 26.46 12.01 -12.83
N VAL A 87 25.67 12.26 -11.77
CA VAL A 87 24.95 13.53 -11.60
C VAL A 87 25.95 14.64 -11.22
N THR A 88 26.00 15.69 -12.03
CA THR A 88 26.83 16.87 -11.76
C THR A 88 26.28 17.69 -10.59
N ALA A 89 27.10 18.56 -9.99
CA ALA A 89 26.70 19.33 -8.81
C ALA A 89 25.51 20.28 -9.09
N SER A 90 25.43 20.86 -10.29
CA SER A 90 24.32 21.71 -10.73
C SER A 90 23.03 20.91 -10.89
N GLN A 91 23.07 19.79 -11.62
CA GLN A 91 21.92 18.90 -11.84
C GLN A 91 21.38 18.32 -10.53
N ARG A 92 22.24 18.09 -9.55
CA ARG A 92 21.85 17.60 -8.23
C ARG A 92 20.92 18.58 -7.51
N LYS A 93 21.19 19.89 -7.60
CA LYS A 93 20.36 20.93 -7.00
C LYS A 93 18.97 20.97 -7.64
N GLU A 94 18.90 20.80 -8.97
CA GLU A 94 17.64 20.73 -9.71
C GLU A 94 16.83 19.48 -9.34
N LEU A 95 17.47 18.31 -9.22
CA LEU A 95 16.80 17.09 -8.82
C LEU A 95 16.16 17.18 -7.43
N TYR A 96 16.86 17.77 -6.45
CA TYR A 96 16.29 17.97 -5.12
C TYR A 96 15.08 18.91 -5.11
N SER A 97 14.97 19.82 -6.09
CA SER A 97 13.81 20.70 -6.21
C SER A 97 12.58 20.02 -6.82
N LEU A 98 12.78 18.96 -7.60
CA LEU A 98 11.72 18.17 -8.24
C LEU A 98 11.20 17.02 -7.37
N MET A 99 11.97 16.60 -6.37
CA MET A 99 11.54 15.54 -5.47
C MET A 99 10.41 16.04 -4.56
N PRO A 100 9.27 15.33 -4.49
CA PRO A 100 8.22 15.68 -3.55
C PRO A 100 8.79 15.60 -2.13
N LEU A 101 8.61 16.67 -1.35
CA LEU A 101 8.94 16.67 0.08
C LEU A 101 8.17 15.52 0.71
N THR A 102 8.89 14.50 1.19
CA THR A 102 8.27 13.41 1.94
C THR A 102 7.56 14.00 3.15
N PRO A 103 6.23 13.83 3.28
CA PRO A 103 5.54 14.32 4.46
C PRO A 103 5.95 13.46 5.67
N GLY A 104 6.72 14.05 6.59
CA GLY A 104 6.93 13.52 7.94
C GLY A 104 8.29 12.87 8.22
N THR A 105 9.34 13.69 8.30
CA THR A 105 10.37 13.53 9.34
C THR A 105 10.24 14.69 10.31
#